data_AF-A0A7X1TXI8-F1
#
_entry.id   AF-A0A7X1TXI8-F1
#
_cell.length_a   1.000
_cell.length_b   1.000
_cell.length_c   1.000
_cell.angle_alpha   90.00
_cell.angle_beta   90.00
_cell.angle_gamma   90.00
#
_symmetry.space_group_name_H-M   'P 1'
#
loop_
_entity.id
_entity.type
_entity.pdbx_description
1 polymer ?
#
loop_
_entity_poly.entity_id
_entity_poly.type
_entity_poly.pdbx_seq_one_letter_code
_entity_poly.pdbx_strand_id
1 'polypeptide(L)' 'MREPKLALGPDLVKLIAEIDEFKGRWEALKTLSPDRLSALRKVATIESVGSSTRIEGATLSDAEVEDLLSRAISIK' A
#
# COMPACT_ATOMS: atom_id res chain seq x y z
N MET A 1 -29.14 6.47 4.46
CA MET A 1 -27.80 6.59 5.07
C MET A 1 -27.66 8.03 5.55
N ARG A 2 -27.24 8.30 6.79
CA ARG A 2 -26.96 9.68 7.22
C ARG A 2 -25.64 10.12 6.61
N GLU A 3 -25.58 11.34 6.07
CA GLU A 3 -24.31 11.87 5.60
C GLU A 3 -23.34 12.04 6.77
N PRO A 4 -22.07 11.60 6.62
CA PRO A 4 -21.07 11.82 7.64
C PRO A 4 -20.75 13.32 7.71
N LYS A 5 -20.85 13.90 8.91
CA LYS A 5 -20.36 15.25 9.16
C LYS A 5 -18.84 15.22 9.25
N LEU A 6 -18.17 15.69 8.20
CA LEU A 6 -16.72 15.79 8.14
C LEU A 6 -16.29 17.20 8.56
N ALA A 7 -15.56 17.30 9.66
CA ALA A 7 -14.92 18.56 10.05
C ALA A 7 -13.57 18.67 9.33
N LEU A 8 -13.46 19.59 8.37
CA LEU A 8 -12.22 19.86 7.64
C LEU A 8 -11.33 20.85 8.41
N GLY A 9 -10.73 20.37 9.49
CA GLY A 9 -9.76 21.15 10.26
C GLY A 9 -8.44 21.38 9.51
N PRO A 10 -7.63 22.38 9.91
CA PRO A 10 -6.35 22.68 9.27
C PRO A 10 -5.39 21.49 9.17
N ASP A 11 -5.34 20.65 10.21
CA ASP A 11 -4.47 19.45 10.23
C ASP A 11 -4.90 18.43 9.17
N LEU A 12 -6.21 18.22 9.00
CA LEU A 12 -6.73 17.31 7.98
C LEU A 12 -6.44 17.83 6.57
N VAL A 13 -6.59 19.14 6.34
CA VAL A 13 -6.24 19.77 5.06
C VAL A 13 -4.74 19.62 4.78
N LYS A 14 -3.89 19.79 5.80
CA LYS A 14 -2.45 19.59 5.67
C LYS A 14 -2.11 18.15 5.30
N LEU A 15 -2.71 17.16 5.96
CA LEU A 15 -2.53 15.74 5.62
C LEU A 15 -2.96 15.42 4.19
N ILE A 16 -4.10 15.98 3.74
CA ILE A 16 -4.56 15.81 2.35
C ILE A 16 -3.55 16.42 1.37
N ALA A 17 -3.00 17.60 1.66
CA ALA A 17 -1.99 18.24 0.83
C ALA A 17 -0.69 17.41 0.74
N GLU A 18 -0.24 16.82 1.85
CA GLU A 18 0.91 15.93 1.87
C GLU A 18 0.68 14.67 1.00
N ILE A 19 -0.52 14.10 1.06
CA ILE A 19 -0.92 12.96 0.21
C ILE A 19 -0.91 13.36 -1.28
N ASP A 20 -1.41 14.55 -1.63
CA ASP A 20 -1.46 15.01 -3.01
C ASP A 20 -0.05 15.28 -3.58
N GLU A 21 0.83 15.89 -2.78
CA GLU A 21 2.23 16.10 -3.17
C GLU A 21 2.96 14.77 -3.39
N PHE A 22 2.70 13.78 -2.52
CA PHE A 22 3.22 12.42 -2.70
C PHE A 22 2.70 11.78 -3.99
N LYS A 23 1.40 11.90 -4.29
CA LYS A 23 0.80 11.40 -5.53
C LYS A 23 1.49 11.99 -6.76
N GLY A 24 1.80 13.29 -6.76
CA GLY A 24 2.55 13.92 -7.85
C GLY A 24 3.92 13.26 -8.09
N ARG A 25 4.70 13.02 -7.03
CA ARG A 25 5.98 12.29 -7.13
C ARG A 25 5.81 10.84 -7.56
N TRP A 26 4.76 10.17 -7.09
CA TRP A 26 4.46 8.79 -7.42
C TRP A 26 4.17 8.61 -8.92
N GLU A 27 3.40 9.51 -9.53
CA GLU A 27 3.15 9.47 -10.97
C GLU A 27 4.45 9.63 -11.78
N ALA A 28 5.39 10.47 -11.33
CA ALA A 28 6.71 10.57 -11.95
C ALA A 28 7.54 9.28 -11.80
N LEU A 29 7.44 8.57 -10.67
CA LEU A 29 8.14 7.30 -10.45
C LEU A 29 7.65 6.21 -11.42
N LYS A 30 6.34 6.18 -11.72
CA LYS A 30 5.76 5.22 -12.67
C LYS A 30 6.35 5.36 -14.07
N THR A 31 6.64 6.59 -14.50
CA THR A 31 7.15 6.86 -15.86
C THR A 31 8.67 6.71 -15.96
N LEU A 32 9.40 7.06 -14.89
CA LEU A 32 10.87 7.11 -14.91
C LEU A 32 11.55 5.80 -14.48
N SER A 33 10.89 4.94 -13.69
CA SER A 33 11.51 3.72 -13.18
C SER A 33 10.53 2.55 -12.98
N PRO A 34 10.14 1.86 -14.06
CA PRO A 34 9.20 0.73 -14.01
C PRO A 34 9.63 -0.42 -13.08
N ASP A 35 10.92 -0.75 -13.03
CA ASP A 35 11.42 -1.85 -12.19
C ASP A 35 11.30 -1.55 -10.70
N ARG A 36 11.57 -0.29 -10.31
CA ARG A 36 11.37 0.17 -8.93
C ARG A 36 9.91 0.11 -8.53
N LEU A 37 9.01 0.47 -9.45
CA LEU A 37 7.58 0.35 -9.24
C LEU A 37 7.18 -1.12 -9.04
N SER A 38 7.72 -2.05 -9.84
CA SER A 38 7.45 -3.49 -9.69
C SER A 38 7.87 -3.99 -8.30
N ALA A 39 9.09 -3.65 -7.86
CA ALA A 39 9.58 -4.01 -6.53
C ALA A 39 8.68 -3.47 -5.40
N LEU A 40 8.24 -2.20 -5.49
CA LEU A 40 7.34 -1.60 -4.51
C LEU A 40 5.97 -2.28 -4.48
N ARG A 41 5.42 -2.66 -5.63
CA ARG A 41 4.16 -3.41 -5.70
C ARG A 41 4.28 -4.77 -5.04
N LYS A 42 5.41 -5.46 -5.22
CA LYS A 42 5.67 -6.73 -4.56
C LYS A 42 5.68 -6.57 -3.03
N VAL A 43 6.44 -5.61 -2.51
CA VAL A 43 6.50 -5.31 -1.07
C VAL A 43 5.11 -4.95 -0.53
N ALA A 44 4.39 -4.04 -1.20
CA ALA A 44 3.06 -3.64 -0.77
C ALA A 44 2.05 -4.80 -0.75
N THR A 45 2.17 -5.75 -1.68
CA THR A 45 1.32 -6.94 -1.72
C THR A 45 1.60 -7.85 -0.52
N ILE A 46 2.88 -8.11 -0.22
CA ILE A 46 3.31 -8.93 0.92
C ILE A 46 2.82 -8.31 2.23
N GLU A 47 3.11 -7.03 2.45
CA GLU A 47 2.74 -6.28 3.66
C GLU A 47 1.21 -6.22 3.84
N SER A 48 0.48 -5.96 2.76
CA SER A 48 -0.99 -5.88 2.81
C SER A 48 -1.61 -7.23 3.16
N VAL A 49 -1.14 -8.33 2.55
CA VAL A 49 -1.65 -9.68 2.83
C VAL A 49 -1.24 -10.12 4.23
N GLY A 50 0.03 -9.99 4.58
CA GLY A 50 0.56 -10.39 5.89
C GLY A 50 -0.10 -9.64 7.04
N SER A 51 -0.23 -8.32 6.95
CA SER A 51 -0.82 -7.50 8.02
C SER A 51 -2.31 -7.81 8.25
N SER A 52 -3.11 -7.82 7.18
CA SER A 52 -4.55 -8.10 7.30
C SER A 52 -4.82 -9.51 7.83
N THR A 53 -4.08 -10.51 7.36
CA THR A 53 -4.24 -11.90 7.84
C THR A 53 -3.72 -12.10 9.25
N ARG A 54 -2.68 -11.37 9.68
CA ARG A 54 -2.21 -11.37 11.08
C ARG A 54 -3.25 -10.78 12.04
N ILE A 55 -4.01 -9.77 11.61
CA ILE A 55 -5.15 -9.25 12.39
C ILE A 55 -6.19 -10.36 12.63
N GLU A 56 -6.37 -11.26 11.67
CA GLU A 56 -7.27 -12.42 11.75
C GLU A 56 -6.63 -13.67 12.38
N GLY A 57 -5.40 -13.56 12.92
CA GLY A 57 -4.73 -14.63 13.67
C GLY A 57 -3.74 -15.49 12.89
N ALA A 58 -3.43 -15.17 11.64
CA ALA A 58 -2.31 -15.80 10.93
C ALA A 58 -0.97 -15.47 11.61
N THR A 59 0.02 -16.36 11.51
CA THR A 59 1.32 -16.22 12.19
C THR A 59 2.52 -16.14 11.23
N LEU A 60 2.27 -16.12 9.92
CA LEU A 60 3.33 -16.08 8.92
C LEU A 60 4.10 -14.75 8.99
N SER A 61 5.41 -14.85 8.87
CA SER A 61 6.31 -13.72 8.61
C SER A 61 6.19 -13.24 7.17
N ASP A 62 6.67 -12.02 6.89
CA ASP A 62 6.59 -11.45 5.54
C ASP A 62 7.39 -12.27 4.51
N ALA A 63 8.48 -12.92 4.93
CA ALA A 63 9.24 -13.84 4.08
C ALA A 63 8.48 -15.13 3.75
N GLU A 64 7.70 -15.66 4.70
CA GLU A 64 6.84 -16.83 4.47
C GLU A 64 5.64 -16.46 3.59
N VAL A 65 5.08 -15.25 3.78
CA VAL A 65 4.06 -14.71 2.88
C VAL A 65 4.62 -14.54 1.47
N GLU A 66 5.84 -14.04 1.33
CA GLU A 66 6.51 -13.93 0.02
C GLU A 66 6.70 -15.29 -0.66
N ASP A 67 7.24 -16.30 0.03
CA ASP A 67 7.40 -17.65 -0.53
C ASP A 67 6.04 -18.25 -0.94
N LEU A 68 5.03 -18.11 -0.09
CA LEU A 68 3.68 -18.58 -0.38
C LEU A 68 3.10 -17.88 -1.62
N LEU A 69 3.19 -16.55 -1.68
CA LEU A 69 2.69 -15.76 -2.79
C LEU A 69 3.42 -16.10 -4.08
N SER A 70 4.73 -16.36 -4.05
CA SER A 70 5.51 -16.76 -5.23
C SER A 70 5.03 -18.08 -5.86
N ARG A 71 4.42 -18.96 -5.05
CA ARG A 71 3.86 -20.25 -5.48
C ARG A 71 2.39 -20.14 -5.89
N ALA A 72 1.62 -19.32 -5.19
CA ALA A 72 0.18 -19.18 -5.40
C ALA A 72 -0.19 -18.19 -6.51
N ILE A 73 0.63 -17.17 -6.72
CA ILE A 73 0.43 -16.10 -7.70
C ILE A 73 1.76 -15.93 -8.43
N SER A 74 1.77 -16.09 -9.76
CA SER A 74 2.96 -15.73 -10.54
C SER A 74 3.10 -14.20 -10.53
N ILE A 75 3.70 -13.66 -9.47
CA ILE A 75 4.06 -12.26 -9.38
C ILE A 75 5.28 -12.08 -10.30
N LYS A 76 5.03 -11.74 -11.56
CA LYS A 76 6.04 -11.34 -12.54
C LYS A 76 6.63 -9.98 -12.19
#